data_AF-A0A1A9AS99-F1
#
_entry.id   AF-A0A1A9AS99-F1
#
_cell.length_a   1.000
_cell.length_b   1.000
_cell.length_c   1.000
_cell.angle_alpha   90.00
_cell.angle_beta   90.00
_cell.angle_gamma   90.00
#
_symmetry.space_group_name_H-M   'P 1'
#
loop_
_entity.id
_entity.type
_entity.pdbx_description
1 polymer ?
#
loop_
_entity_poly.entity_id
_entity_poly.type
_entity_poly.pdbx_seq_one_letter_code
_entity_poly.pdbx_strand_id
1 'polypeptide(L)'
;MVAKVPNKHDLFPKFENTTFQDCDNTDKSLNDIRTKDIDLYNHGCSFEKAYKYADILYTASKPEYVCPYINEWLNNKKKSYTSNGEKCDKVQMWNNYIENLWIQLQNNPEFTKNWCTRTTDTYACSNLSPYAIIFLVSFFVFAVVLTVFFLLNNVIYESLLKIIYILDDKYKKNLYKNYY
;
A
#
# COMPACT_ATOMS: atom_id res chain seq x y z
N MET A 1 38.83 -13.53 24.14
CA MET A 1 37.83 -12.64 24.77
C MET A 1 36.79 -12.32 23.71
N VAL A 2 35.55 -12.75 23.88
CA VAL A 2 34.46 -12.39 22.95
C VAL A 2 34.17 -10.90 23.17
N ALA A 3 34.37 -10.08 22.14
CA ALA A 3 34.06 -8.66 22.22
C ALA A 3 32.58 -8.48 22.59
N LYS A 4 32.30 -7.67 23.62
CA LYS A 4 30.93 -7.39 24.06
C LYS A 4 30.17 -6.74 22.91
N VAL A 5 29.00 -7.28 22.58
CA VAL A 5 28.10 -6.71 21.55
C VAL A 5 27.76 -5.26 21.95
N PRO A 6 28.01 -4.26 21.07
CA PRO A 6 27.67 -2.87 21.35
C PRO A 6 26.18 -2.69 21.61
N ASN A 7 25.80 -1.73 22.46
CA ASN A 7 24.40 -1.41 22.66
C ASN A 7 23.84 -0.69 21.41
N LYS A 8 22.57 -0.94 21.08
CA LYS A 8 21.84 -0.22 20.02
C LYS A 8 21.87 1.29 20.23
N HIS A 9 21.78 1.76 21.47
CA HIS A 9 21.89 3.17 21.84
C HIS A 9 23.22 3.80 21.40
N ASP A 10 24.29 3.00 21.28
CA ASP A 10 25.60 3.48 20.85
C ASP A 10 25.78 3.36 19.32
N LEU A 11 25.13 2.38 18.68
CA LEU A 11 25.32 2.12 17.24
C LEU A 11 24.35 2.90 16.36
N PHE A 12 23.07 3.02 16.73
CA PHE A 12 22.07 3.71 15.90
C PHE A 12 22.43 5.18 15.62
N PRO A 13 22.96 5.96 16.59
CA PRO A 13 23.43 7.31 16.29
C PRO A 13 24.57 7.35 15.26
N LYS A 14 25.34 6.28 15.10
CA LYS A 14 26.41 6.19 14.09
C LYS A 14 25.86 5.91 12.70
N PHE A 15 24.74 5.18 12.60
CA PHE A 15 23.99 5.06 11.34
C PHE A 15 23.33 6.39 10.96
N GLU A 16 22.84 7.15 11.94
CA GLU A 16 22.21 8.44 11.72
C GLU A 16 23.22 9.52 11.27
N ASN A 17 24.36 9.60 11.96
CA ASN A 17 25.32 10.71 11.83
C ASN A 17 26.65 10.23 11.23
N THR A 18 26.58 9.58 10.08
CA THR A 18 27.80 9.19 9.35
C THR A 18 28.52 10.42 8.78
N THR A 19 29.81 10.27 8.47
CA THR A 19 30.59 11.30 7.77
C THR A 19 30.51 11.21 6.25
N PHE A 20 29.82 10.22 5.70
CA PHE A 20 29.66 10.05 4.26
C PHE A 20 28.83 11.20 3.68
N GLN A 21 29.31 11.81 2.61
CA GLN A 21 28.63 12.95 1.99
C GLN A 21 27.77 12.51 0.80
N ASP A 22 28.25 11.53 0.04
CA ASP A 22 27.68 11.08 -1.23
C ASP A 22 26.56 10.02 -1.06
N CYS A 23 25.60 10.10 -1.97
CA CYS A 23 24.42 9.25 -2.07
C CYS A 23 24.19 8.84 -3.53
N ASP A 24 25.27 8.53 -4.24
CA ASP A 24 25.25 8.31 -5.68
C ASP A 24 24.32 7.16 -6.10
N ASN A 25 24.20 6.12 -5.27
CA ASN A 25 23.27 5.01 -5.56
C ASN A 25 21.82 5.46 -5.37
N THR A 26 21.55 6.27 -4.35
CA THR A 26 20.25 6.91 -4.12
C THR A 26 19.91 7.85 -5.26
N ASP A 27 20.85 8.68 -5.71
CA ASP A 27 20.64 9.58 -6.84
C ASP A 27 20.31 8.80 -8.11
N LYS A 28 20.97 7.68 -8.37
CA LYS A 28 20.61 6.83 -9.52
C LYS A 28 19.20 6.26 -9.44
N SER A 29 18.69 6.01 -8.24
CA SER A 29 17.48 5.19 -8.03
C SER A 29 16.24 5.95 -7.57
N LEU A 30 16.42 7.13 -6.98
CA LEU A 30 15.34 7.93 -6.38
C LEU A 30 15.30 9.36 -6.94
N ASN A 31 16.11 9.72 -7.95
CA ASN A 31 16.12 11.09 -8.46
C ASN A 31 14.78 11.51 -9.10
N ASP A 32 14.00 10.57 -9.63
CA ASP A 32 12.69 10.81 -10.23
C ASP A 32 11.60 11.19 -9.20
N ILE A 33 11.80 10.83 -7.92
CA ILE A 33 10.91 11.19 -6.81
C ILE A 33 11.42 12.34 -5.95
N ARG A 34 12.67 12.78 -6.13
CA ARG A 34 13.30 13.80 -5.27
C ARG A 34 12.45 15.06 -5.10
N THR A 35 11.76 15.50 -6.15
CA THR A 35 10.87 16.67 -6.13
C THR A 35 9.45 16.37 -5.66
N LYS A 36 9.03 15.10 -5.67
CA LYS A 36 7.68 14.66 -5.29
C LYS A 36 7.59 14.24 -3.83
N ASP A 37 8.64 13.60 -3.33
CA ASP A 37 8.76 13.14 -1.95
C ASP A 37 10.22 13.27 -1.49
N ILE A 38 10.58 14.50 -1.09
CA ILE A 38 11.91 14.81 -0.58
C ILE A 38 12.23 14.05 0.70
N ASP A 39 11.22 13.72 1.51
CA ASP A 39 11.40 12.96 2.74
C ASP A 39 11.87 11.55 2.41
N LEU A 40 11.24 10.86 1.45
CA LEU A 40 11.65 9.52 1.03
C LEU A 40 13.04 9.52 0.40
N TYR A 41 13.35 10.53 -0.42
CA TYR A 41 14.70 10.70 -0.97
C TYR A 41 15.74 10.87 0.15
N ASN A 42 15.45 11.69 1.17
CA ASN A 42 16.33 11.86 2.32
C ASN A 42 16.52 10.56 3.12
N HIS A 43 15.46 9.74 3.24
CA HIS A 43 15.56 8.41 3.83
C HIS A 43 16.47 7.48 3.01
N GLY A 44 16.37 7.51 1.68
CA GLY A 44 17.26 6.74 0.79
C GLY A 44 18.72 7.13 0.98
N CYS A 45 19.02 8.42 0.97
CA CYS A 45 20.37 8.94 1.14
C CYS A 45 20.93 8.62 2.54
N SER A 46 20.12 8.77 3.59
CA SER A 46 20.49 8.35 4.95
C SER A 46 20.78 6.84 5.02
N PHE A 47 19.96 6.02 4.36
CA PHE A 47 20.15 4.58 4.33
C PHE A 47 21.44 4.17 3.59
N GLU A 48 21.72 4.72 2.41
CA GLU A 48 22.96 4.42 1.68
C GLU A 48 24.21 4.72 2.53
N LYS A 49 24.21 5.86 3.21
CA LYS A 49 25.31 6.24 4.11
C LYS A 49 25.46 5.28 5.29
N ALA A 50 24.34 4.90 5.92
CA ALA A 50 24.34 3.92 6.99
C ALA A 50 24.82 2.54 6.50
N TYR A 51 24.45 2.15 5.28
CA TYR A 51 24.90 0.91 4.64
C TYR A 51 26.40 0.90 4.40
N LYS A 52 26.97 1.99 3.85
CA LYS A 52 28.44 2.17 3.71
C LYS A 52 29.15 1.99 5.04
N TYR A 53 28.66 2.64 6.09
CA TYR A 53 29.23 2.51 7.44
C TYR A 53 29.16 1.08 7.97
N ALA A 54 28.01 0.43 7.81
CA ALA A 54 27.80 -0.93 8.28
C ALA A 54 28.63 -1.96 7.51
N ASP A 55 28.78 -1.82 6.20
CA ASP A 55 29.64 -2.67 5.37
C ASP A 55 31.12 -2.57 5.81
N ILE A 56 31.61 -1.36 6.12
CA ILE A 56 32.96 -1.17 6.66
C ILE A 56 33.13 -1.84 8.02
N LEU A 57 32.18 -1.64 8.93
CA LEU A 57 32.19 -2.31 10.24
C LEU A 57 32.17 -3.83 10.09
N TYR A 58 31.36 -4.34 9.18
CA TYR A 58 31.27 -5.76 8.90
C TYR A 58 32.60 -6.29 8.32
N THR A 59 33.19 -5.60 7.36
CA THR A 59 34.44 -6.03 6.71
C THR A 59 35.62 -6.05 7.68
N ALA A 60 35.64 -5.13 8.64
CA ALA A 60 36.73 -5.01 9.61
C ALA A 60 36.85 -6.22 10.56
N SER A 61 35.73 -6.79 11.01
CA SER A 61 35.76 -7.87 12.03
C SER A 61 34.64 -8.91 11.93
N LYS A 62 33.82 -8.86 10.87
CA LYS A 62 32.62 -9.68 10.63
C LYS A 62 31.70 -9.85 11.84
N PRO A 63 31.40 -8.77 12.59
CA PRO A 63 30.52 -8.84 13.74
C PRO A 63 29.11 -9.29 13.35
N GLU A 64 28.61 -10.31 14.03
CA GLU A 64 27.25 -10.85 13.83
C GLU A 64 26.15 -9.82 14.14
N TYR A 65 26.44 -8.80 14.96
CA TYR A 65 25.45 -7.80 15.39
C TYR A 65 25.15 -6.71 14.34
N VAL A 66 26.01 -6.50 13.35
CA VAL A 66 25.85 -5.34 12.45
C VAL A 66 24.64 -5.51 11.53
N CYS A 67 24.47 -6.69 10.94
CA CYS A 67 23.34 -6.97 10.05
C CYS A 67 21.95 -6.85 10.73
N PRO A 68 21.71 -7.44 11.91
CA PRO A 68 20.42 -7.26 12.58
C PRO A 68 20.19 -5.80 12.99
N TYR A 69 21.24 -5.06 13.36
CA TYR A 69 21.08 -3.67 13.82
C TYR A 69 20.75 -2.71 12.68
N ILE A 70 21.37 -2.86 11.49
CA ILE A 70 21.00 -2.02 10.35
C ILE A 70 19.58 -2.34 9.85
N ASN A 71 19.18 -3.62 9.88
CA ASN A 71 17.80 -4.01 9.53
C ASN A 71 16.78 -3.37 10.46
N GLU A 72 17.02 -3.44 11.77
CA GLU A 72 16.13 -2.84 12.76
C GLU A 72 16.09 -1.31 12.64
N TRP A 73 17.26 -0.67 12.46
CA TRP A 73 17.32 0.76 12.23
C TRP A 73 16.51 1.17 11.00
N LEU A 74 16.64 0.45 9.87
CA LEU A 74 15.90 0.73 8.66
C LEU A 74 14.39 0.45 8.81
N ASN A 75 13.99 -0.58 9.55
CA ASN A 75 12.58 -0.84 9.86
C ASN A 75 11.98 0.29 10.73
N ASN A 76 12.74 0.84 11.69
CA ASN A 76 12.29 2.00 12.46
C ASN A 76 12.07 3.22 11.56
N LYS A 77 12.94 3.44 10.58
CA LYS A 77 12.75 4.48 9.55
C LYS A 77 11.49 4.23 8.71
N LYS A 78 11.28 2.99 8.24
CA LYS A 78 10.07 2.58 7.52
C LYS A 78 8.81 2.87 8.33
N LYS A 79 8.80 2.45 9.60
CA LYS A 79 7.68 2.67 10.52
C LYS A 79 7.37 4.16 10.68
N SER A 80 8.39 5.00 10.85
CA SER A 80 8.20 6.45 10.96
C SER A 80 7.59 7.04 9.68
N TYR A 81 8.19 6.75 8.52
CA TYR A 81 7.75 7.30 7.23
C TYR A 81 6.33 6.85 6.85
N THR A 82 5.99 5.59 7.09
CA THR A 82 4.70 4.98 6.70
C THR A 82 3.58 5.18 7.73
N SER A 83 3.85 5.86 8.86
CA SER A 83 2.93 5.92 10.01
C SER A 83 2.54 4.52 10.49
N ASN A 84 3.54 3.67 10.74
CA ASN A 84 3.37 2.28 11.16
C ASN A 84 2.48 1.45 10.22
N GLY A 85 2.60 1.70 8.91
CA GLY A 85 1.82 1.01 7.89
C GLY A 85 0.43 1.57 7.62
N GLU A 86 -0.04 2.58 8.37
CA GLU A 86 -1.37 3.19 8.17
C GLU A 86 -1.49 3.87 6.80
N LYS A 87 -0.40 4.46 6.29
CA LYS A 87 -0.39 5.16 5.01
C LYS A 87 0.07 4.22 3.89
N CYS A 88 -0.89 3.56 3.24
CA CYS A 88 -0.62 2.55 2.21
C CYS A 88 0.20 3.07 1.02
N ASP A 89 -0.09 4.29 0.53
CA ASP A 89 0.70 4.90 -0.56
C ASP A 89 2.17 5.06 -0.17
N LYS A 90 2.45 5.44 1.09
CA LYS A 90 3.80 5.53 1.62
C LYS A 90 4.46 4.16 1.78
N VAL A 91 3.71 3.14 2.20
CA VAL A 91 4.23 1.75 2.24
C VAL A 91 4.64 1.32 0.84
N GLN A 92 3.81 1.58 -0.17
CA GLN A 92 4.12 1.25 -1.56
C GLN A 92 5.34 2.02 -2.07
N MET A 93 5.44 3.31 -1.79
CA MET A 93 6.61 4.11 -2.15
C MET A 93 7.88 3.57 -1.47
N TRP A 94 7.83 3.26 -0.18
CA TRP A 94 8.98 2.69 0.53
C TRP A 94 9.45 1.38 -0.10
N ASN A 95 8.52 0.46 -0.39
CA ASN A 95 8.84 -0.81 -1.02
C ASN A 95 9.43 -0.62 -2.43
N ASN A 96 8.89 0.32 -3.21
CA ASN A 96 9.34 0.58 -4.57
C ASN A 96 10.71 1.25 -4.65
N TYR A 97 11.09 2.05 -3.65
CA TYR A 97 12.33 2.82 -3.71
C TYR A 97 13.39 2.34 -2.71
N ILE A 98 13.06 2.23 -1.43
CA ILE A 98 14.04 1.94 -0.38
C ILE A 98 14.39 0.45 -0.33
N GLU A 99 13.41 -0.44 -0.46
CA GLU A 99 13.69 -1.89 -0.51
C GLU A 99 14.43 -2.26 -1.80
N ASN A 100 14.14 -1.59 -2.92
CA ASN A 100 14.91 -1.74 -4.16
C ASN A 100 16.33 -1.18 -4.04
N LEU A 101 16.51 -0.05 -3.35
CA LEU A 101 17.83 0.50 -3.05
C LEU A 101 18.68 -0.50 -2.25
N TRP A 102 18.09 -1.22 -1.28
CA TRP A 102 18.81 -2.28 -0.57
C TRP A 102 19.37 -3.34 -1.54
N ILE A 103 18.52 -3.83 -2.46
CA ILE A 103 18.91 -4.85 -3.44
C ILE A 103 20.05 -4.34 -4.34
N GLN A 104 19.98 -3.08 -4.76
CA GLN A 104 21.04 -2.48 -5.58
C GLN A 104 22.35 -2.34 -4.83
N LEU A 105 22.32 -1.88 -3.57
CA LEU A 105 23.52 -1.80 -2.73
C LEU A 105 24.13 -3.19 -2.51
N GLN A 106 23.32 -4.22 -2.27
CA GLN A 106 23.80 -5.59 -2.12
C GLN A 106 24.45 -6.16 -3.38
N ASN A 107 24.05 -5.68 -4.56
CA ASN A 107 24.60 -6.08 -5.85
C ASN A 107 25.71 -5.16 -6.36
N ASN A 108 25.96 -4.01 -5.71
CA ASN A 108 27.00 -3.08 -6.11
C ASN A 108 28.38 -3.69 -5.74
N PRO A 109 29.32 -3.78 -6.71
CA PRO A 109 30.65 -4.36 -6.50
C PRO A 109 31.54 -3.59 -5.51
N GLU A 110 31.20 -2.35 -5.16
CA GLU A 110 31.89 -1.54 -4.15
C GLU A 110 31.67 -2.06 -2.72
N PHE A 111 30.63 -2.87 -2.49
CA PHE A 111 30.28 -3.40 -1.17
C PHE A 111 30.56 -4.90 -1.05
N THR A 112 30.64 -5.38 0.18
CA THR A 112 30.82 -6.80 0.45
C THR A 112 29.61 -7.59 -0.04
N LYS A 113 29.81 -8.51 -0.97
CA LYS A 113 28.68 -9.24 -1.55
C LYS A 113 27.93 -10.05 -0.49
N ASN A 114 26.61 -9.88 -0.42
CA ASN A 114 25.69 -10.66 0.43
C ASN A 114 26.07 -10.68 1.93
N TRP A 115 26.71 -9.63 2.44
CA TRP A 115 27.13 -9.58 3.84
C TRP A 115 25.96 -9.53 4.83
N CYS A 116 24.79 -9.06 4.39
CA CYS A 116 23.59 -8.94 5.20
C CYS A 116 22.31 -9.22 4.41
N THR A 117 21.47 -10.10 4.96
CA THR A 117 20.13 -10.38 4.44
C THR A 117 19.14 -9.34 4.95
N ARG A 118 18.32 -8.78 4.06
CA ARG A 118 17.22 -7.87 4.42
C ARG A 118 16.09 -8.61 5.13
N THR A 119 15.65 -8.09 6.28
CA THR A 119 14.45 -8.51 7.02
C THR A 119 13.52 -7.33 7.26
N THR A 120 12.53 -7.14 6.39
CA THR A 120 11.60 -6.00 6.40
C THR A 120 10.27 -6.34 7.06
N ASP A 121 9.68 -5.37 7.77
CA ASP A 121 8.33 -5.50 8.29
C ASP A 121 7.31 -5.39 7.15
N THR A 122 6.38 -6.36 7.08
CA THR A 122 5.28 -6.36 6.10
C THR A 122 4.05 -5.68 6.69
N TYR A 123 3.53 -4.67 5.99
CA TYR A 123 2.26 -4.02 6.34
C TYR A 123 1.17 -4.51 5.38
N ALA A 124 0.02 -4.91 5.93
CA ALA A 124 -1.13 -5.28 5.14
C ALA A 124 -1.80 -4.01 4.59
N CYS A 125 -1.61 -3.75 3.30
CA CYS A 125 -2.27 -2.65 2.61
C CYS A 125 -3.45 -3.20 1.80
N SER A 126 -4.68 -2.90 2.20
CA SER A 126 -5.87 -3.16 1.39
C SER A 126 -6.16 -1.94 0.51
N ASN A 127 -5.36 -1.75 -0.54
CA ASN A 127 -5.66 -0.76 -1.56
C ASN A 127 -6.77 -1.34 -2.46
N LEU A 128 -8.03 -0.96 -2.20
CA LEU A 128 -9.06 -1.07 -3.23
C LEU A 128 -8.66 -0.13 -4.36
N SER A 129 -8.28 -0.69 -5.51
CA SER A 129 -8.02 0.09 -6.71
C SER A 129 -9.18 1.07 -6.98
N PRO A 130 -8.92 2.32 -7.42
CA PRO A 130 -9.98 3.24 -7.81
C PRO A 130 -10.96 2.60 -8.81
N TYR A 131 -10.46 1.73 -9.70
CA TYR A 131 -11.28 0.95 -10.62
C TYR A 131 -12.18 -0.07 -9.92
N ALA A 132 -11.71 -0.70 -8.84
CA ALA A 132 -12.53 -1.62 -8.04
C ALA A 132 -13.66 -0.88 -7.34
N ILE A 133 -13.41 0.33 -6.83
CA ILE A 133 -14.43 1.18 -6.22
C ILE A 133 -15.47 1.59 -7.28
N ILE A 134 -15.03 2.06 -8.45
CA ILE A 134 -15.93 2.43 -9.56
C ILE A 134 -16.79 1.24 -10.00
N PHE A 135 -16.18 0.06 -10.13
CA PHE A 135 -16.88 -1.16 -10.51
C PHE A 135 -17.93 -1.57 -9.47
N LEU A 136 -17.58 -1.52 -8.17
CA LEU A 136 -18.51 -1.83 -7.08
C LEU A 136 -19.70 -0.87 -7.04
N VAL A 137 -19.45 0.44 -7.17
CA VAL A 137 -20.51 1.45 -7.20
C VAL A 137 -21.41 1.23 -8.42
N SER A 138 -20.83 1.00 -9.59
CA SER A 138 -21.60 0.75 -10.82
C SER A 138 -22.46 -0.51 -10.72
N PHE A 139 -21.91 -1.59 -10.16
CA PHE A 139 -22.64 -2.83 -9.92
C PHE A 139 -23.80 -2.62 -8.95
N PHE A 140 -23.58 -1.87 -7.86
CA PHE A 140 -24.64 -1.52 -6.92
C PHE A 140 -25.77 -0.72 -7.57
N VAL A 141 -25.44 0.30 -8.36
CA VAL A 141 -26.45 1.10 -9.08
C VAL A 141 -27.24 0.21 -10.05
N PHE A 142 -26.57 -0.67 -10.79
CA PHE A 142 -27.24 -1.58 -11.72
C PHE A 142 -28.18 -2.55 -11.01
N ALA A 143 -27.77 -3.11 -9.87
CA ALA A 143 -28.62 -3.97 -9.06
C ALA A 143 -29.87 -3.24 -8.53
N VAL A 144 -29.73 -1.99 -8.09
CA VAL A 144 -30.86 -1.14 -7.66
C VAL A 144 -31.81 -0.87 -8.83
N VAL A 145 -31.29 -0.55 -10.01
CA VAL A 145 -32.14 -0.32 -11.21
C VAL A 145 -32.90 -1.60 -11.59
N LEU A 146 -32.21 -2.75 -11.62
CA LEU A 146 -32.86 -4.03 -11.93
C LEU A 146 -33.96 -4.37 -10.93
N THR A 147 -33.68 -4.24 -9.63
CA THR A 147 -34.68 -4.52 -8.59
C THR A 147 -35.91 -3.62 -8.70
N VAL A 148 -35.74 -2.32 -8.96
CA VAL A 148 -36.86 -1.39 -9.20
C VAL A 148 -37.65 -1.79 -10.44
N PHE A 149 -36.97 -2.13 -11.54
CA PHE A 149 -37.62 -2.58 -12.78
C PHE A 149 -38.45 -3.85 -12.56
N PHE A 150 -37.92 -4.84 -11.84
CA PHE A 150 -38.65 -6.05 -11.48
C PHE A 150 -39.89 -5.75 -10.62
N LEU A 151 -39.80 -4.84 -9.65
CA LEU A 151 -40.95 -4.45 -8.82
C LEU A 151 -42.04 -3.73 -9.64
N LEU A 152 -41.64 -2.80 -10.51
CA LEU A 152 -42.57 -2.10 -11.41
C LEU A 152 -43.28 -3.07 -12.35
N ASN A 153 -42.53 -3.96 -13.00
CA ASN A 153 -43.08 -4.85 -14.02
C ASN A 153 -43.90 -6.00 -13.44
N ASN A 154 -43.47 -6.56 -12.30
CA ASN A 154 -44.09 -7.79 -11.79
C ASN A 154 -45.18 -7.53 -10.76
N VAL A 155 -45.07 -6.46 -9.96
CA VAL A 155 -46.06 -6.17 -8.89
C VAL A 155 -47.04 -5.10 -9.33
N ILE A 156 -46.53 -3.96 -9.82
CA ILE A 156 -47.39 -2.80 -10.11
C ILE A 156 -48.19 -3.03 -11.40
N TYR A 157 -47.55 -3.48 -12.47
CA TYR A 157 -48.23 -3.72 -13.74
C TYR A 157 -49.31 -4.80 -13.63
N GLU A 158 -48.99 -5.97 -13.05
CA GLU A 158 -49.96 -7.05 -12.79
C GLU A 158 -51.14 -6.60 -11.93
N SER A 159 -50.88 -5.83 -10.87
CA SER A 159 -51.94 -5.32 -9.99
C SER A 159 -52.84 -4.32 -10.71
N LEU A 160 -52.27 -3.41 -11.51
CA LEU A 160 -53.04 -2.45 -12.30
C LEU A 160 -53.86 -3.12 -13.39
N LEU A 161 -53.30 -4.12 -14.08
CA LEU A 161 -54.01 -4.86 -15.12
C LEU A 161 -55.23 -5.59 -14.56
N LYS A 162 -55.09 -6.22 -13.38
CA LYS A 162 -56.21 -6.84 -12.65
C LYS A 162 -57.29 -5.83 -12.27
N ILE A 163 -56.91 -4.65 -11.78
CA ILE A 163 -57.87 -3.59 -11.42
C ILE A 163 -58.62 -3.10 -12.67
N ILE A 164 -57.93 -2.86 -13.79
CA ILE A 164 -58.56 -2.43 -15.05
C ILE A 164 -59.54 -3.50 -15.53
N TYR A 165 -59.17 -4.78 -15.49
CA TYR A 165 -60.04 -5.87 -15.89
C TYR A 165 -61.32 -5.97 -15.02
N ILE A 166 -61.19 -5.80 -13.71
CA ILE A 166 -62.32 -5.77 -12.77
C ILE A 166 -63.25 -4.58 -13.07
N LEU A 167 -62.70 -3.41 -13.38
CA LEU A 167 -63.48 -2.22 -13.71
C LEU A 167 -64.24 -2.38 -15.04
N ASP A 168 -63.62 -2.98 -16.06
CA ASP A 168 -64.27 -3.26 -17.35
C ASP A 168 -65.43 -4.27 -17.21
N ASP A 169 -65.22 -5.36 -16.46
CA ASP A 169 -66.29 -6.35 -16.18
C ASP A 169 -67.48 -5.70 -15.44
N LYS A 170 -67.19 -4.84 -14.46
CA LYS A 170 -68.22 -4.13 -13.68
C LYS A 170 -68.98 -3.13 -14.55
N TYR A 171 -68.29 -2.43 -15.46
CA TYR A 171 -68.91 -1.50 -16.40
C TYR A 171 -69.83 -2.24 -17.39
N LYS A 172 -69.35 -3.33 -17.98
CA LYS A 172 -70.17 -4.18 -18.87
C LYS A 172 -71.40 -4.73 -18.17
N LYS A 173 -71.27 -5.29 -16.96
CA LYS A 173 -72.43 -5.78 -16.18
C LYS A 173 -73.46 -4.69 -15.90
N ASN A 174 -73.02 -3.47 -15.56
CA ASN A 174 -73.94 -2.35 -15.36
C ASN A 174 -74.64 -1.91 -16.65
N LEU A 175 -73.94 -1.94 -17.79
CA LEU A 175 -74.57 -1.69 -19.09
C LEU A 175 -75.68 -2.70 -19.38
N TYR A 176 -75.41 -4.01 -19.29
CA TYR A 176 -76.42 -5.04 -19.56
C TYR A 176 -77.62 -4.98 -18.60
N LYS A 177 -77.41 -4.51 -17.36
CA LYS A 177 -78.48 -4.34 -16.38
C LYS A 177 -79.41 -3.15 -16.65
N ASN A 178 -78.99 -2.21 -17.51
CA ASN A 178 -79.82 -1.06 -17.92
C ASN A 178 -80.61 -1.32 -19.22
N TYR A 179 -80.41 -2.48 -19.86
CA TYR A 179 -81.11 -2.87 -21.10
C TYR A 179 -82.20 -3.93 -20.90
N TYR A 180 -82.43 -4.38 -19.66
CA TYR A 180 -83.51 -5.28 -19.24
C TYR A 180 -84.25 -4.70 -18.03
#